data_AF-A0A1G8MTZ6-F1
#
_entry.id   AF-A0A1G8MTZ6-F1
#
_cell.length_a   1.000
_cell.length_b   1.000
_cell.length_c   1.000
_cell.angle_alpha   90.00
_cell.angle_beta   90.00
_cell.angle_gamma   90.00
#
_symmetry.space_group_name_H-M   'P 1'
#
loop_
_entity.id
_entity.type
_entity.pdbx_description
1 polymer ?
#
loop_
_entity_poly.entity_id
_entity_poly.type
_entity_poly.pdbx_seq_one_letter_code
_entity_poly.pdbx_strand_id
1 'polypeptide(L)'
;METESNAPADARAVVDSLFEPFGLALPADARDFTVDRSPLEPFQNASLTTFTADSAEMTAACESAGAMVAPDARIVAQDAKLLRGVHLEEGSTLCSKDSDYGRGPAFRAVIPPSKTGTVYVAVYQLPAGR
;
A
#
# COMPACT_ATOMS: atom_id res chain seq x y z
N MET A 1 -28.63 -21.50 -2.22
CA MET A 1 -28.87 -20.14 -2.75
C MET A 1 -28.56 -19.22 -1.58
N GLU A 2 -27.55 -18.37 -1.59
CA GLU A 2 -26.88 -17.68 -2.70
C GLU A 2 -25.39 -17.50 -2.40
N THR A 3 -24.55 -17.81 -3.40
CA THR A 3 -23.14 -17.44 -3.42
C THR A 3 -23.09 -16.04 -4.04
N GLU A 4 -23.34 -15.00 -3.26
CA GLU A 4 -23.08 -13.62 -3.72
C GLU A 4 -21.58 -13.35 -3.69
N SER A 5 -20.91 -13.84 -4.73
CA SER A 5 -19.56 -13.44 -5.09
C SER A 5 -19.63 -12.06 -5.75
N ASN A 6 -19.63 -11.01 -4.92
CA ASN A 6 -19.67 -9.60 -5.35
C ASN A 6 -18.27 -8.93 -5.26
N ALA A 7 -17.19 -9.68 -5.44
CA ALA A 7 -15.88 -9.31 -4.89
C ALA A 7 -14.83 -8.59 -5.79
N PRO A 8 -14.97 -8.35 -7.11
CA PRO A 8 -13.94 -7.56 -7.83
C PRO A 8 -14.19 -6.05 -7.89
N ALA A 9 -15.43 -5.63 -8.18
CA ALA A 9 -15.77 -4.22 -8.36
C ALA A 9 -15.79 -3.44 -7.03
N ASP A 10 -16.17 -4.11 -5.93
CA ASP A 10 -16.14 -3.54 -4.58
C ASP A 10 -14.70 -3.36 -4.07
N ALA A 11 -13.82 -4.34 -4.31
CA ALA A 11 -12.43 -4.28 -3.86
C ALA A 11 -11.67 -3.11 -4.49
N ARG A 12 -11.80 -2.88 -5.81
CA ARG A 12 -11.14 -1.74 -6.46
C ARG A 12 -11.65 -0.40 -5.92
N ALA A 13 -12.96 -0.23 -5.79
CA ALA A 13 -13.56 0.99 -5.25
C ALA A 13 -13.11 1.28 -3.81
N VAL A 14 -12.98 0.22 -2.98
CA VAL A 14 -12.42 0.33 -1.63
C VAL A 14 -10.96 0.79 -1.67
N VAL A 15 -10.14 0.25 -2.57
CA VAL A 15 -8.73 0.66 -2.68
C VAL A 15 -8.61 2.09 -3.18
N ASP A 16 -9.36 2.47 -4.21
CA ASP A 16 -9.36 3.85 -4.71
C ASP A 16 -9.72 4.83 -3.58
N SER A 17 -10.72 4.52 -2.75
CA SER A 17 -11.09 5.32 -1.57
C SER A 17 -9.99 5.37 -0.49
N LEU A 18 -9.24 4.28 -0.29
CA LEU A 18 -8.11 4.27 0.65
C LEU A 18 -6.93 5.12 0.13
N PHE A 19 -6.77 5.22 -1.18
CA PHE A 19 -5.60 5.81 -1.83
C PHE A 19 -5.83 7.29 -2.22
N GLU A 20 -7.07 7.69 -2.43
CA GLU A 20 -7.49 9.06 -2.77
C GLU A 20 -6.90 10.14 -1.84
N PRO A 21 -6.89 9.99 -0.49
CA PRO A 21 -6.32 11.01 0.41
C PRO A 21 -4.84 11.29 0.18
N PHE A 22 -4.13 10.37 -0.48
CA PHE A 22 -2.70 10.48 -0.76
C PHE A 22 -2.40 11.03 -2.15
N GLY A 23 -3.40 11.14 -3.03
CA GLY A 23 -3.21 11.41 -4.46
C GLY A 23 -2.55 10.24 -5.19
N LEU A 24 -2.62 9.03 -4.65
CA LEU A 24 -2.00 7.85 -5.24
C LEU A 24 -2.93 7.25 -6.30
N ALA A 25 -2.65 7.56 -7.56
CA ALA A 25 -3.36 6.99 -8.69
C ALA A 25 -2.87 5.57 -8.96
N LEU A 26 -3.75 4.58 -8.84
CA LEU A 26 -3.42 3.19 -9.15
C LEU A 26 -3.10 3.02 -10.65
N PRO A 27 -2.13 2.15 -11.01
CA PRO A 27 -1.91 1.75 -12.39
C PRO A 27 -3.19 1.27 -13.08
N ALA A 28 -3.30 1.54 -14.39
CA ALA A 28 -4.50 1.24 -15.17
C ALA A 28 -4.71 -0.27 -15.34
N ASP A 29 -3.62 -1.03 -15.34
CA ASP A 29 -3.61 -2.49 -15.47
C ASP A 29 -3.74 -3.23 -14.12
N ALA A 30 -3.82 -2.48 -13.02
CA ALA A 30 -3.81 -3.06 -11.69
C ALA A 30 -5.03 -3.97 -11.47
N ARG A 31 -4.79 -5.18 -10.96
CA ARG A 31 -5.77 -6.28 -10.82
C ARG A 31 -5.52 -7.12 -9.57
N ASP A 32 -6.39 -8.11 -9.33
CA ASP A 32 -6.26 -9.08 -8.23
C ASP A 32 -6.23 -8.42 -6.84
N PHE A 33 -7.08 -7.41 -6.64
CA PHE A 33 -7.16 -6.65 -5.40
C PHE A 33 -7.62 -7.50 -4.22
N THR A 34 -6.90 -7.37 -3.12
CA THR A 34 -7.28 -7.88 -1.81
C THR A 34 -7.03 -6.82 -0.75
N VAL A 35 -7.89 -6.76 0.27
CA VAL A 35 -7.78 -5.79 1.37
C VAL A 35 -7.92 -6.54 2.70
N ASP A 36 -6.85 -6.54 3.48
CA ASP A 36 -6.86 -7.02 4.87
C ASP A 36 -6.97 -5.82 5.82
N ARG A 37 -8.03 -5.78 6.63
CA ARG A 37 -8.27 -4.75 7.67
C ARG A 37 -8.05 -5.28 9.09
N SER A 38 -7.39 -6.41 9.22
CA SER A 38 -7.09 -6.99 10.53
C SER A 38 -6.19 -6.02 11.31
N PRO A 39 -6.57 -5.64 12.55
CA PRO A 39 -5.85 -4.62 13.31
C PRO A 39 -4.38 -5.02 13.53
N LEU A 40 -3.50 -4.02 13.46
CA LEU A 40 -2.06 -4.17 13.63
C LEU A 40 -1.59 -3.27 14.77
N GLU A 41 -1.44 -3.77 16.00
CA GLU A 41 -0.98 -2.92 17.11
C GLU A 41 0.41 -2.29 16.82
N PRO A 42 0.61 -0.97 17.04
CA PRO A 42 -0.30 0.00 17.68
C PRO A 42 -1.28 0.72 16.72
N PHE A 43 -1.29 0.38 15.44
CA PHE A 43 -2.08 0.97 14.37
C PHE A 43 -3.45 0.26 14.19
N GLN A 44 -4.42 0.61 15.03
CA GLN A 44 -5.75 -0.03 15.00
C GLN A 44 -6.52 0.14 13.69
N ASN A 45 -6.25 1.22 12.95
CA ASN A 45 -6.88 1.53 11.66
C ASN A 45 -5.97 1.19 10.46
N ALA A 46 -5.03 0.26 10.63
CA ALA A 46 -4.20 -0.18 9.52
C ALA A 46 -4.98 -1.10 8.58
N SER A 47 -4.71 -0.97 7.28
CA SER A 47 -5.15 -1.88 6.24
C SER A 47 -3.99 -2.23 5.33
N LEU A 48 -3.86 -3.51 4.96
CA LEU A 48 -2.91 -3.98 3.96
C LEU A 48 -3.66 -4.34 2.68
N THR A 49 -3.41 -3.58 1.63
CA THR A 49 -3.94 -3.84 0.28
C THR A 49 -2.87 -4.55 -0.53
N THR A 50 -3.27 -5.56 -1.30
CA THR A 50 -2.38 -6.25 -2.25
C THR A 50 -3.04 -6.30 -3.62
N PHE A 51 -2.27 -6.04 -4.68
CA PHE A 51 -2.71 -6.13 -6.08
C PHE A 51 -1.52 -6.39 -7.00
N THR A 52 -1.77 -6.85 -8.23
CA THR A 52 -0.74 -6.99 -9.26
C THR A 52 -0.78 -5.80 -10.21
N ALA A 53 0.36 -5.19 -10.53
CA ALA A 53 0.47 -4.07 -11.47
C ALA A 53 1.86 -3.99 -12.11
N ASP A 54 2.01 -3.12 -13.12
CA ASP A 54 3.32 -2.69 -13.61
C ASP A 54 4.08 -1.90 -12.54
N SER A 55 5.30 -2.35 -12.23
CA SER A 55 6.11 -1.79 -11.15
C SER A 55 6.65 -0.40 -11.48
N ALA A 56 6.90 -0.09 -12.76
CA ALA A 56 7.36 1.22 -13.18
C ALA A 56 6.21 2.25 -13.09
N GLU A 57 5.01 1.87 -13.53
CA GLU A 57 3.81 2.71 -13.37
C GLU A 57 3.50 2.96 -11.90
N MET A 58 3.59 1.94 -11.05
CA MET A 58 3.37 2.11 -9.61
C MET A 58 4.43 3.02 -8.96
N THR A 59 5.69 2.89 -9.38
CA THR A 59 6.76 3.77 -8.89
C THR A 59 6.50 5.22 -9.28
N ALA A 60 6.15 5.46 -10.56
CA ALA A 60 5.81 6.79 -11.07
C ALA A 60 4.56 7.38 -10.37
N ALA A 61 3.58 6.55 -10.02
CA ALA A 61 2.42 6.96 -9.22
C ALA A 61 2.82 7.41 -7.81
N CYS A 62 3.73 6.67 -7.16
CA CYS A 62 4.29 7.07 -5.87
C CYS A 62 5.06 8.40 -5.95
N GLU A 63 5.88 8.60 -6.98
CA GLU A 63 6.58 9.87 -7.21
C GLU A 63 5.61 11.03 -7.45
N SER A 64 4.59 10.82 -8.29
CA SER A 64 3.55 11.82 -8.59
C SER A 64 2.72 12.20 -7.37
N ALA A 65 2.54 11.26 -6.45
CA ALA A 65 1.91 11.51 -5.15
C ALA A 65 2.84 12.26 -4.17
N GLY A 66 4.09 12.56 -4.55
CA GLY A 66 5.08 13.18 -3.67
C GLY A 66 5.55 12.27 -2.54
N ALA A 67 5.48 10.94 -2.74
CA ALA A 67 6.00 9.97 -1.78
C ALA A 67 7.53 9.94 -1.85
N MET A 68 8.17 9.65 -0.72
CA MET A 68 9.58 9.29 -0.68
C MET A 68 9.72 7.88 -1.28
N VAL A 69 10.54 7.76 -2.32
CA VAL A 69 10.85 6.51 -3.02
C VAL A 69 12.27 6.08 -2.68
N ALA A 70 12.41 4.90 -2.08
CA ALA A 70 13.68 4.32 -1.69
C ALA A 70 13.88 2.99 -2.44
N PRO A 71 14.76 2.95 -3.46
CA PRO A 71 15.16 1.69 -4.09
C PRO A 71 16.01 0.87 -3.11
N ASP A 72 16.00 -0.46 -3.27
CA ASP A 72 16.75 -1.40 -2.42
C ASP A 72 16.48 -1.20 -0.92
N ALA A 73 15.28 -0.71 -0.60
CA ALA A 73 14.95 -0.31 0.75
C ALA A 73 14.89 -1.53 1.67
N ARG A 74 15.46 -1.37 2.85
CA ARG A 74 15.39 -2.38 3.91
C ARG A 74 14.17 -2.08 4.78
N ILE A 75 13.31 -3.07 4.97
CA ILE A 75 12.26 -2.99 6.00
C ILE A 75 12.93 -2.82 7.37
N VAL A 76 12.66 -1.70 8.03
CA VAL A 76 13.03 -1.50 9.42
C VAL A 76 11.95 -2.05 10.35
N ALA A 77 12.24 -2.18 11.64
CA ALA A 77 11.35 -2.83 12.60
C ALA A 77 9.92 -2.24 12.65
N GLN A 78 9.76 -0.95 12.31
CA GLN A 78 8.45 -0.31 12.21
C GLN A 78 7.67 -0.75 10.96
N ASP A 79 8.32 -0.77 9.79
CA ASP A 79 7.70 -1.23 8.55
C ASP A 79 7.34 -2.71 8.61
N ALA A 80 8.12 -3.52 9.33
CA ALA A 80 7.86 -4.95 9.51
C ALA A 80 6.53 -5.23 10.23
N LYS A 81 6.09 -4.32 11.11
CA LYS A 81 4.78 -4.43 11.78
C LYS A 81 3.64 -4.12 10.82
N LEU A 82 3.82 -3.14 9.94
CA LEU A 82 2.81 -2.68 8.99
C LEU A 82 2.67 -3.64 7.79
N LEU A 83 3.81 -4.09 7.27
CA LEU A 83 3.94 -4.98 6.11
C LEU A 83 3.97 -6.45 6.55
N ARG A 84 3.17 -6.80 7.56
CA ARG A 84 3.05 -8.16 8.10
C ARG A 84 2.83 -9.16 6.97
N GLY A 85 3.70 -10.17 6.89
CA GLY A 85 3.56 -11.26 5.91
C GLY A 85 3.95 -10.88 4.48
N VAL A 86 4.41 -9.65 4.25
CA VAL A 86 5.03 -9.26 2.97
C VAL A 86 6.43 -9.84 2.89
N HIS A 87 6.70 -10.61 1.83
CA HIS A 87 8.04 -11.06 1.53
C HIS A 87 8.73 -10.03 0.64
N LEU A 88 9.76 -9.38 1.15
CA LEU A 88 10.59 -8.49 0.34
C LEU A 88 11.54 -9.31 -0.52
N GLU A 89 11.40 -9.17 -1.84
CA GLU A 89 12.41 -9.61 -2.78
C GLU A 89 13.61 -8.66 -2.76
N GLU A 90 14.82 -9.18 -2.94
CA GLU A 90 16.02 -8.34 -3.13
C GLU A 90 15.82 -7.43 -4.35
N GLY A 91 16.05 -6.13 -4.19
CA GLY A 91 15.77 -5.14 -5.24
C GLY A 91 14.40 -4.45 -5.12
N SER A 92 13.57 -4.83 -4.16
CA SER A 92 12.27 -4.17 -3.96
C SER A 92 12.42 -2.68 -3.65
N THR A 93 11.48 -1.89 -4.18
CA THR A 93 11.38 -0.45 -3.91
C THR A 93 10.33 -0.22 -2.82
N LEU A 94 10.67 0.62 -1.84
CA LEU A 94 9.71 1.09 -0.83
C LEU A 94 9.32 2.53 -1.16
N CYS A 95 8.03 2.78 -1.38
CA CYS A 95 7.49 4.13 -1.35
C CYS A 95 6.72 4.41 -0.06
N SER A 96 6.82 5.65 0.41
CA SER A 96 6.27 6.05 1.68
C SER A 96 5.82 7.49 1.67
N LYS A 97 4.65 7.76 2.26
CA LYS A 97 4.18 9.11 2.51
C LYS A 97 3.53 9.15 3.88
N ASP A 98 4.02 10.06 4.71
CA ASP A 98 3.38 10.39 5.98
C ASP A 98 2.49 11.62 5.75
N SER A 99 1.32 11.66 6.37
CA SER A 99 0.52 12.90 6.42
C SER A 99 1.30 14.02 7.10
N ASP A 100 1.02 15.26 6.70
CA ASP A 100 1.63 16.46 7.27
C ASP A 100 1.69 16.43 8.81
N TYR A 101 2.89 16.70 9.33
CA TYR A 101 3.19 16.78 10.77
C TYR A 101 2.83 15.52 11.59
N GLY A 102 2.79 14.33 10.96
CA GLY A 102 2.48 13.07 11.65
C GLY A 102 1.03 12.96 12.13
N ARG A 103 0.13 13.83 11.62
CA ARG A 103 -1.28 13.88 12.01
C ARG A 103 -2.16 13.48 10.84
N GLY A 104 -2.40 12.18 10.68
CA GLY A 104 -3.25 11.69 9.62
C GLY A 104 -2.87 10.29 9.12
N PRO A 105 -3.53 9.86 8.04
CA PRO A 105 -3.22 8.60 7.41
C PRO A 105 -1.84 8.68 6.75
N ALA A 106 -1.10 7.59 6.77
CA ALA A 106 0.18 7.40 6.14
C ALA A 106 0.10 6.11 5.31
N PHE A 107 0.96 5.98 4.30
CA PHE A 107 1.10 4.74 3.58
C PHE A 107 2.56 4.29 3.45
N ARG A 108 2.74 2.99 3.34
CA ARG A 108 3.97 2.30 2.93
C ARG A 108 3.62 1.32 1.83
N ALA A 109 4.32 1.40 0.71
CA ALA A 109 4.09 0.54 -0.43
C ALA A 109 5.38 -0.16 -0.85
N VAL A 110 5.32 -1.47 -1.02
CA VAL A 110 6.41 -2.31 -1.52
C VAL A 110 6.11 -2.66 -2.97
N ILE A 111 7.04 -2.29 -3.84
CA ILE A 111 6.99 -2.55 -5.28
C ILE A 111 8.09 -3.57 -5.61
N PRO A 112 7.76 -4.73 -6.20
CA PRO A 112 8.75 -5.75 -6.53
C PRO A 112 9.67 -5.28 -7.68
N PRO A 113 10.89 -5.81 -7.78
CA PRO A 113 11.85 -5.45 -8.83
C PRO A 113 11.48 -5.98 -10.24
N SER A 114 10.43 -6.80 -10.34
CA SER A 114 9.94 -7.33 -11.62
C SER A 114 9.22 -6.25 -12.42
N LYS A 115 9.08 -6.45 -13.74
CA LYS A 115 8.29 -5.54 -14.60
C LYS A 115 6.83 -5.44 -14.16
N THR A 116 6.24 -6.59 -13.84
CA THR A 116 4.89 -6.71 -13.31
C THR A 116 4.96 -7.63 -12.10
N GLY A 117 4.28 -7.27 -11.02
CA GLY A 117 4.32 -8.08 -9.81
C GLY A 117 3.34 -7.63 -8.75
N THR A 118 3.33 -8.36 -7.65
CA THR A 118 2.46 -8.10 -6.52
C THR A 118 2.98 -6.90 -5.73
N VAL A 119 2.20 -5.82 -5.74
CA VAL A 119 2.40 -4.62 -4.94
C VAL A 119 1.64 -4.77 -3.63
N TYR A 120 2.30 -4.38 -2.54
CA TYR A 120 1.71 -4.38 -1.21
C TYR A 120 1.66 -2.95 -0.69
N VAL A 121 0.49 -2.46 -0.28
CA VAL A 121 0.31 -1.12 0.24
C VAL A 121 -0.36 -1.17 1.61
N ALA A 122 0.39 -0.84 2.65
CA ALA A 122 -0.14 -0.61 3.98
C ALA A 122 -0.58 0.85 4.11
N VAL A 123 -1.84 1.07 4.45
CA VAL A 123 -2.40 2.37 4.85
C VAL A 123 -2.68 2.32 6.34
N TYR A 124 -2.26 3.31 7.11
CA TYR A 124 -2.38 3.31 8.58
C TYR A 124 -2.43 4.74 9.12
N GLN A 125 -2.79 4.91 10.39
CA GLN A 125 -2.82 6.22 11.03
C GLN A 125 -1.68 6.32 12.05
N LEU A 126 -0.89 7.40 11.98
CA LEU A 126 0.10 7.69 13.01
C LEU A 126 -0.61 8.19 14.30
N PRO A 127 -0.21 7.72 15.49
CA PRO A 127 -0.75 8.25 16.74
C PRO A 127 -0.44 9.74 16.85
N ALA A 128 -1.43 10.54 17.26
CA ALA A 128 -1.24 11.97 17.44
C ALA A 128 -0.16 12.26 18.49
N GLY A 129 0.90 12.95 18.09
CA GLY A 129 1.96 13.40 19.00
C GLY A 129 3.21 12.51 19.00
N ARG A 130 4.05 12.70 17.99
CA ARG A 130 5.51 12.70 18.13
C ARG A 130 6.08 13.92 17.42
#